data_AF-A0A2D8XH14-F1
#
_entry.id   AF-A0A2D8XH14-F1
#
_cell.length_a   1.000
_cell.length_b   1.000
_cell.length_c   1.000
_cell.angle_alpha   90.00
_cell.angle_beta   90.00
_cell.angle_gamma   90.00
#
_symmetry.space_group_name_H-M   'P 1'
#
loop_
_entity.id
_entity.type
_entity.pdbx_description
1 polymer ?
#
loop_
_entity_poly.entity_id
_entity_poly.type
_entity_poly.pdbx_seq_one_letter_code
_entity_poly.pdbx_strand_id
1 'polypeptide(L)'
;MPKKTIKNATIDTGFSKLIRERDQYICQMPLCQHCENHSLRSGGAECSHYRGRRYLAGRWHPDNCITLCHPAHVEIDQGPQALHVRLMVRVLGEIRHDMLVERLQRTFKYPQWERIEMHQHYTAQLRHLERLRSEGQTGVLPVVAWD
;
A
#
# COMPACT_ATOMS: atom_id res chain seq x y z
N MET A 1 -32.60 1.51 12.63
CA MET A 1 -31.88 0.73 11.61
C MET A 1 -30.53 0.29 12.17
N PRO A 2 -30.11 -0.97 12.01
CA PRO A 2 -28.78 -1.39 12.45
C PRO A 2 -27.71 -0.56 11.73
N LYS A 3 -26.80 0.06 12.49
CA LYS A 3 -25.67 0.81 11.91
C LYS A 3 -24.78 -0.18 11.17
N LYS A 4 -24.72 -0.06 9.85
CA LYS A 4 -23.80 -0.85 9.01
C LYS A 4 -22.39 -0.67 9.57
N THR A 5 -21.75 -1.78 9.89
CA THR A 5 -20.42 -1.81 10.51
C THR A 5 -19.49 -2.59 9.58
N ILE A 6 -18.28 -2.10 9.36
CA ILE A 6 -17.26 -2.77 8.55
C ILE A 6 -16.04 -3.12 9.41
N LYS A 7 -15.50 -4.32 9.20
CA LYS A 7 -14.31 -4.78 9.91
C LYS A 7 -13.06 -4.23 9.21
N ASN A 8 -12.04 -3.86 9.99
CA ASN A 8 -10.75 -3.42 9.44
C ASN A 8 -10.15 -4.47 8.50
N ALA A 9 -10.32 -5.77 8.80
CA ALA A 9 -9.85 -6.86 7.94
C ALA A 9 -10.45 -6.81 6.53
N THR A 10 -11.71 -6.38 6.38
CA THR A 10 -12.34 -6.22 5.06
C THR A 10 -11.67 -5.11 4.25
N ILE A 11 -11.34 -4.00 4.91
CA ILE A 11 -10.65 -2.86 4.29
C ILE A 11 -9.20 -3.23 3.96
N ASP A 12 -8.50 -3.87 4.91
CA ASP A 12 -7.12 -4.34 4.74
C ASP A 12 -6.99 -5.26 3.52
N THR A 13 -7.93 -6.20 3.32
CA THR A 13 -7.92 -7.10 2.16
C THR A 13 -8.06 -6.34 0.83
N GLY A 14 -9.04 -5.43 0.73
CA GLY A 14 -9.27 -4.65 -0.49
C GLY A 14 -8.11 -3.69 -0.78
N PHE A 15 -7.63 -2.99 0.25
CA PHE A 15 -6.51 -2.06 0.16
C PHE A 15 -5.21 -2.78 -0.21
N SER A 16 -4.91 -3.94 0.40
CA SER A 16 -3.73 -4.73 0.05
C SER A 16 -3.77 -5.22 -1.41
N LYS A 17 -4.95 -5.60 -1.92
CA LYS A 17 -5.10 -5.92 -3.35
C LYS A 17 -4.85 -4.70 -4.23
N LEU A 18 -5.40 -3.53 -3.86
CA LEU A 18 -5.16 -2.26 -4.56
C LEU A 18 -3.67 -1.92 -4.66
N ILE A 19 -2.91 -2.01 -3.57
CA ILE A 19 -1.46 -1.70 -3.59
C ILE A 19 -0.68 -2.65 -4.51
N ARG A 20 -1.03 -3.94 -4.51
CA ARG A 20 -0.40 -4.91 -5.40
C ARG A 20 -0.74 -4.68 -6.85
N GLU A 21 -2.00 -4.34 -7.14
CA GLU A 21 -2.44 -3.99 -8.49
C GLU A 21 -1.75 -2.71 -9.00
N ARG A 22 -1.64 -1.70 -8.12
CA ARG A 22 -0.93 -0.44 -8.35
C ARG A 22 0.50 -0.70 -8.82
N ASP A 23 1.20 -1.56 -8.11
CA ASP A 23 2.61 -1.87 -8.38
C ASP A 23 2.78 -3.00 -9.41
N GLN A 24 1.70 -3.45 -10.05
CA GLN A 24 1.71 -4.54 -11.04
C GLN A 24 2.27 -5.87 -10.48
N TYR A 25 2.10 -6.11 -9.17
CA TYR A 25 2.72 -7.22 -8.47
C TYR A 25 4.24 -7.26 -8.63
N ILE A 26 4.88 -6.11 -8.84
CA ILE A 26 6.34 -6.00 -8.97
C ILE A 26 6.94 -5.64 -7.61
N CYS A 27 7.95 -6.40 -7.18
CA CYS A 27 8.74 -6.10 -5.99
C CYS A 27 9.46 -4.75 -6.14
N GLN A 28 9.13 -3.80 -5.26
CA GLN A 28 9.69 -2.44 -5.28
C GLN A 28 11.10 -2.35 -4.68
N MET A 29 11.60 -3.41 -4.03
CA MET A 29 13.00 -3.48 -3.60
C MET A 29 13.92 -3.47 -4.83
N PRO A 30 14.84 -2.50 -4.98
CA PRO A 30 15.73 -2.45 -6.13
C PRO A 30 16.73 -3.62 -6.13
N LEU A 31 16.98 -4.20 -7.31
CA LEU A 31 17.89 -5.34 -7.49
C LEU A 31 17.62 -6.49 -6.50
N CYS A 32 16.34 -6.79 -6.28
CA CYS A 32 15.93 -7.77 -5.29
C CYS A 32 16.52 -9.14 -5.64
N GLN A 33 17.41 -9.65 -4.78
CA GLN A 33 18.08 -10.93 -4.98
C GLN A 33 17.18 -12.13 -4.68
N HIS A 34 15.98 -11.89 -4.14
CA HIS A 34 15.07 -12.93 -3.66
C HIS A 34 13.98 -13.29 -4.66
N CYS A 35 13.78 -12.50 -5.73
CA CYS A 35 12.76 -12.76 -6.74
C CYS A 35 13.31 -12.60 -8.15
N GLU A 36 13.09 -13.60 -9.00
CA GLU A 36 13.46 -13.57 -10.40
C GLU A 36 12.66 -12.47 -11.14
N ASN A 37 13.37 -11.51 -11.73
CA ASN A 37 12.83 -10.43 -12.55
C ASN A 37 11.79 -9.51 -11.86
N HIS A 38 11.72 -9.52 -10.52
CA HIS A 38 10.80 -8.71 -9.71
C HIS A 38 9.30 -8.96 -9.90
N SER A 39 8.88 -9.66 -10.95
CA SER A 39 7.48 -9.98 -11.23
C SER A 39 6.99 -11.10 -10.31
N LEU A 40 6.11 -10.76 -9.38
CA LEU A 40 5.57 -11.71 -8.42
C LEU A 40 4.26 -12.30 -8.96
N ARG A 41 4.10 -13.61 -8.85
CA ARG A 41 2.77 -14.21 -8.99
C ARG A 41 1.88 -13.64 -7.87
N SER A 42 0.58 -13.54 -8.09
CA SER A 42 -0.36 -12.95 -7.11
C SER A 42 -0.24 -13.50 -5.68
N GLY A 43 0.22 -14.75 -5.50
CA GLY A 43 0.45 -15.36 -4.18
C GLY A 43 1.80 -15.04 -3.52
N GLY A 44 2.76 -14.49 -4.25
CA GLY A 44 4.09 -14.11 -3.73
C GLY A 44 4.26 -12.62 -3.44
N ALA A 45 3.25 -11.80 -3.76
CA ALA A 45 3.25 -10.36 -3.54
C ALA A 45 2.57 -9.99 -2.21
N GLU A 46 3.30 -9.24 -1.38
CA GLU A 46 2.84 -8.72 -0.11
C GLU A 46 2.73 -7.20 -0.14
N CYS A 47 1.75 -6.66 0.59
CA CYS A 47 1.63 -5.22 0.85
C CYS A 47 2.44 -4.91 2.12
N SER A 48 3.64 -4.35 1.94
CA SER A 48 4.51 -3.93 3.03
C SER A 48 4.18 -2.50 3.46
N HIS A 49 4.11 -2.29 4.78
CA HIS A 49 3.78 -0.99 5.38
C HIS A 49 5.04 -0.30 5.91
N TYR A 50 5.27 0.96 5.55
CA TYR A 50 6.36 1.77 6.10
C TYR A 50 6.24 1.97 7.61
N ARG A 51 5.05 2.38 8.07
CA ARG A 51 4.64 2.27 9.47
C ARG A 51 3.53 1.25 9.59
N GLY A 52 3.73 0.29 10.48
CA GLY A 52 2.83 -0.85 10.65
C GLY A 52 1.38 -0.48 10.95
N ARG A 53 0.48 -1.44 10.74
CA ARG A 53 -0.99 -1.29 10.76
C ARG A 53 -1.61 -0.76 12.06
N ARG A 54 -0.84 -0.65 13.15
CA ARG A 54 -1.27 -0.01 14.41
C ARG A 54 -1.43 1.51 14.27
N TYR A 55 -0.73 2.14 13.33
CA TYR A 55 -0.80 3.58 13.07
C TYR A 55 -1.89 3.87 12.03
N LEU A 56 -3.07 4.30 12.51
CA LEU A 56 -4.22 4.56 11.62
C LEU A 56 -3.94 5.66 10.59
N ALA A 57 -3.07 6.62 10.89
CA ALA A 57 -2.66 7.67 9.96
C ALA A 57 -2.12 7.14 8.63
N GLY A 58 -1.42 6.00 8.65
CA GLY A 58 -0.83 5.39 7.45
C GLY A 58 -1.46 4.06 7.06
N ARG A 59 -2.31 3.43 7.90
CA ARG A 59 -2.76 2.04 7.70
C ARG A 59 -3.33 1.77 6.30
N TRP A 60 -4.10 2.72 5.78
CA TRP A 60 -4.71 2.67 4.45
C TRP A 60 -4.26 3.83 3.56
N HIS A 61 -3.14 4.49 3.87
CA HIS A 61 -2.61 5.52 2.99
C HIS A 61 -1.71 4.87 1.92
N PRO A 62 -1.93 5.11 0.62
CA PRO A 62 -1.16 4.48 -0.45
C PRO A 62 0.35 4.70 -0.34
N ASP A 63 0.78 5.89 0.08
CA ASP A 63 2.21 6.21 0.20
C ASP A 63 2.87 5.48 1.37
N ASN A 64 2.10 5.02 2.36
CA ASN A 64 2.64 4.22 3.45
C ASN A 64 2.90 2.76 3.03
N CYS A 65 2.58 2.37 1.79
CA CYS A 65 2.61 0.97 1.38
C CYS A 65 3.25 0.75 0.02
N ILE A 66 3.98 -0.36 -0.10
CA ILE A 66 4.61 -0.82 -1.34
C ILE A 66 4.46 -2.34 -1.48
N THR A 67 4.58 -2.83 -2.71
CA THR A 67 4.59 -4.26 -3.00
C THR A 67 5.99 -4.82 -2.86
N LEU A 68 6.15 -5.86 -2.06
CA LEU A 68 7.41 -6.59 -1.90
C LEU A 68 7.17 -8.09 -2.02
N CYS A 69 8.22 -8.84 -2.39
CA CYS A 69 8.24 -10.28 -2.16
C CYS A 69 8.43 -10.56 -0.66
N HIS A 70 7.98 -11.72 -0.20
CA HIS A 70 8.07 -12.06 1.22
C HIS A 70 9.48 -11.90 1.83
N PRO A 71 10.58 -12.39 1.19
CA PRO A 71 11.91 -12.21 1.76
C PRO A 71 12.34 -10.73 1.86
N ALA A 72 12.05 -9.92 0.85
CA ALA A 72 12.36 -8.48 0.88
C ALA A 72 11.52 -7.73 1.93
N HIS A 73 10.28 -8.14 2.14
CA HIS A 73 9.43 -7.59 3.19
C HIS A 73 10.03 -7.88 4.57
N VAL A 74 10.42 -9.14 4.82
CA VAL A 74 11.09 -9.53 6.07
C VAL A 74 12.40 -8.76 6.27
N GLU A 75 13.21 -8.62 5.23
CA GLU A 75 14.47 -7.86 5.26
C GLU A 75 14.25 -6.40 5.66
N ILE A 76 13.22 -5.76 5.13
CA ILE A 76 12.88 -4.37 5.45
C ILE A 76 12.32 -4.22 6.87
N ASP A 77 11.48 -5.17 7.31
CA ASP A 77 10.86 -5.14 8.64
C ASP A 77 11.87 -5.43 9.77
N GLN A 78 12.85 -6.31 9.52
CA GLN A 78 13.86 -6.71 10.51
C GLN A 78 15.18 -5.93 10.38
N GLY A 79 15.41 -5.30 9.24
CA GLY A 79 16.61 -4.56 8.95
C GLY A 79 16.69 -3.19 9.66
N PRO A 80 17.79 -2.45 9.44
CA PRO A 80 17.93 -1.11 9.98
C PRO A 80 16.86 -0.16 9.42
N GLN A 81 16.26 0.69 10.25
CA GLN A 81 15.26 1.68 9.83
C GLN A 81 15.73 2.53 8.64
N ALA A 82 17.03 2.83 8.55
CA ALA A 82 17.61 3.59 7.45
C ALA A 82 17.43 2.91 6.08
N LEU A 83 17.40 1.57 6.02
CA LEU A 83 17.10 0.83 4.79
C LEU A 83 15.66 1.08 4.34
N HIS A 84 14.71 1.00 5.27
CA HIS A 84 13.30 1.25 4.98
C HIS A 84 13.06 2.69 4.51
N VAL A 85 13.68 3.68 5.19
CA VAL A 85 13.63 5.09 4.78
C VAL A 85 14.16 5.28 3.36
N ARG A 86 15.35 4.75 3.06
CA ARG A 86 15.94 4.87 1.71
C ARG A 86 15.06 4.24 0.63
N LEU A 87 14.45 3.09 0.91
CA LEU A 87 13.53 2.44 0.00
C LEU A 87 12.30 3.31 -0.27
N MET A 88 11.66 3.83 0.78
CA MET A 88 10.46 4.67 0.65
C MET A 88 10.76 5.99 -0.05
N VAL A 89 11.89 6.66 0.25
CA VAL A 89 12.33 7.88 -0.47
C VAL A 89 12.56 7.59 -1.94
N ARG A 90 13.15 6.45 -2.29
CA ARG A 90 13.36 6.05 -3.70
C ARG A 90 12.03 5.85 -4.43
N VAL A 91 11.04 5.23 -3.79
CA VAL A 91 9.74 4.92 -4.41
C VAL A 91 8.85 6.16 -4.52
N LEU A 92 8.79 6.98 -3.46
CA LEU A 92 7.88 8.12 -3.38
C LEU A 92 8.49 9.41 -3.92
N GLY A 93 9.81 9.54 -3.89
CA GLY A 93 10.51 10.83 -3.92
C GLY A 93 10.51 11.50 -2.55
N GLU A 94 11.42 12.45 -2.36
CA GLU A 94 11.64 13.16 -1.08
C GLU A 94 10.38 13.88 -0.60
N ILE A 95 9.73 14.66 -1.46
CA ILE A 95 8.56 15.47 -1.11
C ILE A 95 7.42 14.60 -0.55
N ARG A 96 7.05 13.53 -1.27
CA ARG A 96 5.96 12.65 -0.83
C ARG A 96 6.33 11.85 0.41
N HIS A 97 7.59 11.45 0.53
CA HIS A 97 8.07 10.82 1.76
C HIS A 97 7.96 11.77 2.96
N ASP A 98 8.32 13.04 2.82
CA ASP A 98 8.24 14.02 3.91
C ASP A 98 6.78 14.31 4.30
N MET A 99 5.88 14.43 3.32
CA MET A 99 4.43 14.53 3.56
C MET A 99 3.89 13.31 4.31
N LEU A 100 4.34 12.10 3.95
CA LEU A 100 3.99 10.87 4.65
C LEU A 100 4.51 10.90 6.10
N VAL A 101 5.77 11.30 6.32
CA VAL A 101 6.36 11.41 7.66
C VAL A 101 5.59 12.40 8.53
N GLU A 102 5.23 13.57 7.99
CA GLU A 102 4.40 14.56 8.68
C GLU A 102 3.03 13.99 9.03
N ARG A 103 2.35 13.35 8.06
CA ARG A 103 1.04 12.70 8.27
C ARG A 103 1.10 11.68 9.40
N LEU A 104 2.15 10.88 9.46
CA LEU A 104 2.33 9.84 10.47
C LEU A 104 2.53 10.38 11.90
N GLN A 105 2.82 11.68 12.08
CA GLN A 105 2.86 12.31 13.41
C GLN A 105 1.46 12.61 13.96
N ARG A 106 0.42 12.56 13.12
CA ARG A 106 -0.95 12.87 13.51
C ARG A 106 -1.67 11.63 14.02
N THR A 107 -2.61 11.85 14.94
CA THR A 107 -3.51 10.79 15.42
C THR A 107 -4.81 10.82 14.62
N PHE A 108 -5.14 9.68 14.02
CA PHE A 108 -6.37 9.51 13.25
C PHE A 108 -7.35 8.60 13.98
N LYS A 109 -8.64 8.89 13.85
CA LYS A 109 -9.75 8.03 14.30
C LYS A 109 -10.83 8.03 13.25
N TYR A 110 -10.93 6.93 12.51
CA TYR A 110 -12.00 6.76 11.52
C TYR A 110 -13.25 6.15 12.17
N PRO A 111 -14.38 6.87 12.32
CA PRO A 111 -15.68 6.29 12.62
C PRO A 111 -16.13 5.28 11.56
N GLN A 112 -17.17 4.51 11.87
CA GLN A 112 -17.63 3.41 11.00
C GLN A 112 -18.10 3.87 9.62
N TRP A 113 -18.69 5.06 9.49
CA TRP A 113 -19.15 5.58 8.21
C TRP A 113 -17.98 5.94 7.28
N GLU A 114 -16.94 6.62 7.79
CA GLU A 114 -15.69 6.88 7.04
C GLU A 114 -15.02 5.58 6.59
N ARG A 115 -15.03 4.55 7.43
CA ARG A 115 -14.48 3.23 7.06
C ARG A 115 -15.26 2.57 5.92
N ILE A 116 -16.58 2.78 5.86
CA ILE A 116 -17.41 2.28 4.77
C ILE A 116 -17.11 3.04 3.47
N GLU A 117 -17.03 4.37 3.55
CA GLU A 117 -16.67 5.22 2.41
C GLU A 117 -15.27 4.90 1.88
N MET A 118 -14.30 4.76 2.77
CA MET A 118 -12.93 4.37 2.46
C MET A 118 -12.87 3.01 1.75
N HIS A 119 -13.64 2.03 2.22
CA HIS A 119 -13.75 0.74 1.54
C HIS A 119 -14.34 0.88 0.13
N GLN A 120 -15.41 1.67 -0.03
CA GLN A 120 -16.02 1.93 -1.33
C GLN A 120 -15.04 2.62 -2.28
N HIS A 121 -14.32 3.64 -1.79
CA HIS A 121 -13.28 4.37 -2.52
C HIS A 121 -12.20 3.43 -3.03
N TYR A 122 -11.56 2.65 -2.17
CA TYR A 122 -10.50 1.74 -2.60
C TYR A 122 -10.99 0.58 -3.48
N THR A 123 -12.25 0.16 -3.32
CA THR A 123 -12.88 -0.80 -4.25
C THR A 123 -13.05 -0.19 -5.64
N ALA A 124 -13.45 1.08 -5.73
CA ALA A 124 -13.58 1.78 -6.99
C ALA A 124 -12.20 2.04 -7.65
N GLN A 125 -11.20 2.46 -6.86
CA GLN A 125 -9.82 2.61 -7.33
C GLN A 125 -9.27 1.29 -7.89
N LEU A 126 -9.50 0.16 -7.19
CA LEU A 126 -9.04 -1.15 -7.67
C LEU A 126 -9.66 -1.52 -9.02
N ARG A 127 -10.99 -1.36 -9.16
CA ARG A 127 -11.68 -1.61 -10.44
C ARG A 127 -11.14 -0.72 -11.56
N HIS A 128 -10.81 0.52 -11.23
CA HIS A 128 -10.19 1.44 -12.19
C HIS A 128 -8.82 0.92 -12.64
N LEU A 129 -7.95 0.50 -11.70
CA LEU A 129 -6.65 -0.07 -12.04
C LEU A 129 -6.79 -1.34 -12.88
N GLU A 130 -7.67 -2.27 -12.50
CA GLU A 130 -7.95 -3.49 -13.26
C GLU A 130 -8.38 -3.17 -14.70
N ARG A 131 -9.20 -2.13 -14.90
CA ARG A 131 -9.55 -1.64 -16.24
C ARG A 131 -8.31 -1.12 -16.99
N LEU A 132 -7.50 -0.25 -16.36
CA LEU A 132 -6.28 0.28 -17.00
C LEU A 132 -5.31 -0.84 -17.42
N ARG A 133 -5.20 -1.90 -16.61
CA ARG A 133 -4.42 -3.09 -16.95
C ARG A 133 -4.98 -3.84 -18.15
N SER A 134 -6.31 -3.99 -18.23
CA SER A 134 -6.96 -4.62 -19.39
C SER A 134 -6.77 -3.81 -20.68
N GLU A 135 -6.55 -2.50 -20.56
CA GLU A 135 -6.22 -1.59 -21.66
C GLU A 135 -4.71 -1.57 -21.98
N GLY A 136 -3.90 -2.37 -21.30
CA GLY A 136 -2.47 -2.53 -21.56
C GLY A 136 -1.56 -1.57 -20.81
N GLN A 137 -2.05 -0.80 -19.83
CA GLN A 137 -1.18 0.07 -19.04
C GLN A 137 -0.26 -0.73 -18.12
N THR A 138 1.04 -0.38 -18.13
CA THR A 138 2.10 -1.05 -17.36
C THR A 138 2.75 -0.09 -16.36
N GLY A 139 3.58 -0.63 -15.47
CA GLY A 139 4.27 0.13 -14.44
C GLY A 139 3.39 0.47 -13.24
N VAL A 140 3.89 1.35 -12.38
CA VAL A 140 3.17 1.82 -11.19
C VAL A 140 2.07 2.79 -11.63
N LEU A 141 0.82 2.47 -11.31
CA LEU A 141 -0.32 3.31 -11.62
C LEU A 141 -0.62 4.28 -10.46
N PRO A 142 -1.17 5.48 -10.71
CA PRO A 142 -1.54 6.40 -9.64
C PRO A 142 -2.74 5.86 -8.85
N VAL A 143 -2.74 6.07 -7.53
CA VAL A 143 -3.88 5.80 -6.64
C VAL A 143 -4.16 7.05 -5.85
N VAL A 144 -5.43 7.44 -5.80
CA VAL A 144 -5.87 8.58 -5.00
C VAL A 144 -6.08 8.11 -3.56
N ALA A 145 -5.44 8.77 -2.59
CA ALA A 145 -5.72 8.54 -1.17
C ALA A 145 -7.18 8.90 -0.86
N TRP A 146 -7.78 8.31 0.17
CA TRP A 146 -9.16 8.63 0.53
C TRP A 146 -9.28 10.03 1.16
N ASP A 147 -8.24 10.46 1.88
CA ASP A 147 -8.15 11.72 2.63
C ASP A 147 -6.79 12.42 2.51
#